data_AF-A0A822DR03-F1
#
_entry.id   AF-A0A822DR03-F1
#
_cell.length_a   1.000
_cell.length_b   1.000
_cell.length_c   1.000
_cell.angle_alpha   90.00
_cell.angle_beta   90.00
_cell.angle_gamma   90.00
#
_symmetry.space_group_name_H-M   'P 1'
#
loop_
_entity.id
_entity.type
_entity.pdbx_description
1 polymer ?
#
loop_
_entity_poly.entity_id
_entity_poly.type
_entity_poly.pdbx_seq_one_letter_code
_entity_poly.pdbx_strand_id
1 'polypeptide(L)'
;ILLAVFLICWLPFTISYPATIFFRNQFPSELLSIIFWLGYVNSLLNPFLYVYSSRTFRQAIIETLCCFTRLRSRKHLRYQWSLRD
;
A
#
# COMPACT_ATOMS: atom_id res chain seq x y z
N ILE A 1 5.23 10.50 11.64
CA ILE A 1 4.17 9.51 11.25
C ILE A 1 4.76 8.42 10.38
N LEU A 2 5.37 8.73 9.22
CA LEU A 2 6.10 7.75 8.39
C LEU A 2 7.08 6.88 9.20
N LEU A 3 7.99 7.50 9.96
CA LEU A 3 8.93 6.78 10.82
C LEU A 3 8.24 5.92 11.89
N ALA A 4 7.11 6.38 12.45
CA ALA A 4 6.38 5.63 13.49
C ALA A 4 5.69 4.39 12.90
N VAL A 5 5.06 4.51 11.73
CA VAL A 5 4.41 3.38 11.06
C VAL A 5 5.43 2.40 10.52
N PHE A 6 6.54 2.91 9.98
CA PHE A 6 7.68 2.11 9.59
C PHE A 6 8.25 1.31 10.76
N LEU A 7 8.45 1.96 11.92
CA LEU A 7 8.88 1.27 13.14
C LEU A 7 7.85 0.23 13.61
N ILE A 8 6.55 0.54 13.63
CA ILE A 8 5.50 -0.39 14.06
C ILE A 8 5.39 -1.61 13.14
N CYS A 9 5.52 -1.43 11.83
CA CYS A 9 5.45 -2.54 10.88
C CYS A 9 6.76 -3.33 10.79
N TRP A 10 7.90 -2.70 11.10
CA TRP A 10 9.21 -3.33 10.97
C TRP A 10 9.69 -3.98 12.27
N LEU A 11 9.36 -3.42 13.44
CA LEU A 11 9.71 -3.97 14.78
C LEU A 11 9.34 -5.45 14.92
N PRO A 12 8.13 -5.90 14.56
CA PRO A 12 7.75 -7.30 14.70
C PRO A 12 8.58 -8.21 13.81
N PHE A 13 8.95 -7.73 12.62
CA PHE A 13 9.83 -8.45 11.70
C PHE A 13 11.26 -8.54 12.27
N THR A 14 11.80 -7.43 12.77
CA THR A 14 13.13 -7.37 13.39
C THR A 14 13.22 -8.22 14.66
N ILE A 15 12.16 -8.32 15.45
CA ILE A 15 12.09 -9.16 16.66
C ILE A 15 11.88 -10.63 16.31
N SER A 16 11.12 -10.93 15.25
CA SER A 16 10.88 -12.32 14.82
C SER A 16 12.13 -13.03 14.31
N TYR A 17 13.04 -12.30 13.68
CA TYR A 17 14.26 -12.87 13.11
C TYR A 17 15.17 -13.54 14.17
N PRO A 18 15.55 -12.88 15.28
CA PRO A 18 16.26 -13.57 16.35
C PRO A 18 15.37 -14.57 17.10
N ALA A 19 14.07 -14.30 17.26
CA ALA A 19 13.18 -15.17 18.01
C ALA A 19 13.00 -16.57 17.37
N THR A 20 13.01 -16.68 16.04
CA THR A 20 13.02 -17.98 15.35
C THR A 20 14.30 -18.79 15.61
N ILE A 21 15.43 -18.12 15.91
CA ILE A 21 16.71 -18.76 16.25
C ILE A 21 16.68 -19.28 17.70
N PHE A 22 16.11 -18.53 18.63
CA PHE A 22 16.01 -18.93 20.04
C PHE A 22 14.93 -19.99 20.30
N PHE A 23 13.82 -19.96 19.55
CA PHE A 23 12.66 -20.82 19.78
C PHE A 23 12.40 -21.81 18.64
N ARG A 24 13.46 -22.29 17.96
CA ARG A 24 13.42 -23.14 16.74
C ARG A 24 12.30 -24.19 16.64
N ASN A 25 11.89 -24.81 17.74
CA ASN A 25 10.86 -25.86 17.79
C ASN A 25 9.52 -25.44 18.41
N GLN A 26 9.40 -24.23 18.95
CA GLN A 26 8.21 -23.74 19.66
C GLN A 26 7.63 -22.47 19.04
N PHE A 27 8.14 -22.03 17.90
CA PHE A 27 7.66 -20.81 17.27
C PHE A 27 6.22 -21.02 16.77
N PRO A 28 5.20 -20.32 17.31
CA PRO A 28 3.81 -20.57 16.95
C PRO A 28 3.56 -20.21 15.49
N SER A 29 2.82 -21.05 14.77
CA SER A 29 2.40 -20.80 13.39
C SER A 29 1.60 -19.50 13.26
N GLU A 30 0.74 -19.21 14.24
CA GLU A 30 0.01 -17.95 14.39
C GLU A 30 0.93 -16.72 14.34
N LEU A 31 2.08 -16.79 15.03
CA LEU A 31 3.03 -15.68 15.09
C LEU A 31 3.67 -15.41 13.73
N LEU A 32 4.03 -16.48 13.01
CA LEU A 32 4.53 -16.39 11.63
C LEU A 32 3.48 -15.75 10.72
N SER A 33 2.22 -16.19 10.79
CA SER A 33 1.13 -15.59 10.01
C SER A 33 1.00 -14.10 10.28
N ILE A 34 1.02 -13.67 11.54
CA ILE A 34 0.95 -12.25 11.91
C ILE A 34 2.13 -11.46 11.33
N ILE A 35 3.36 -12.00 11.40
CA ILE A 35 4.55 -11.36 10.83
C ILE A 35 4.43 -11.20 9.31
N PHE A 36 3.95 -12.24 8.61
CA PHE A 36 3.71 -12.17 7.17
C PHE A 36 2.65 -11.13 6.81
N TRP A 37 1.52 -11.12 7.51
CA TRP A 37 0.47 -10.13 7.29
C TRP A 37 0.96 -8.70 7.57
N LEU A 38 1.79 -8.51 8.59
CA LEU A 38 2.41 -7.21 8.86
C LEU A 38 3.34 -6.76 7.74
N GLY A 39 4.10 -7.67 7.13
CA GLY A 39 4.93 -7.37 5.97
C GLY A 39 4.10 -6.84 4.79
N TYR A 40 2.97 -7.48 4.50
CA TYR A 40 2.03 -7.02 3.47
C TYR A 40 1.41 -5.66 3.80
N VAL A 41 1.03 -5.45 5.06
CA VAL A 41 0.46 -4.19 5.52
C VAL A 41 1.48 -3.05 5.43
N ASN A 42 2.76 -3.29 5.68
CA ASN A 42 3.82 -2.29 5.52
C ASN A 42 3.92 -1.76 4.08
N SER A 43 3.82 -2.65 3.09
CA SER A 43 3.81 -2.26 1.68
C SER A 43 2.54 -1.52 1.27
N LEU A 44 1.37 -1.94 1.78
CA LEU A 44 0.08 -1.27 1.57
C LEU A 44 0.02 0.10 2.23
N LEU A 45 0.70 0.27 3.36
CA LEU A 45 0.71 1.52 4.10
C LEU A 45 1.54 2.61 3.43
N ASN A 46 2.48 2.28 2.53
CA ASN A 46 3.25 3.27 1.81
C ASN A 46 2.35 4.30 1.08
N PRO A 47 1.44 3.92 0.15
CA PRO A 47 0.48 4.85 -0.46
C PRO A 47 -0.38 5.62 0.55
N PHE A 48 -0.88 4.95 1.60
CA PHE A 48 -1.73 5.58 2.62
C PHE A 48 -0.99 6.62 3.47
N LEU A 49 0.27 6.34 3.82
CA LEU A 49 1.15 7.24 4.54
C LEU A 49 1.48 8.48 3.72
N TYR A 50 1.75 8.33 2.41
CA TYR A 50 2.01 9.47 1.54
C TYR A 50 0.78 10.36 1.39
N VAL A 51 -0.41 9.77 1.26
CA VAL A 51 -1.68 10.49 1.22
C VAL A 51 -1.98 11.19 2.56
N TYR A 52 -1.66 10.59 3.70
CA TYR A 52 -1.97 11.18 5.00
C TYR A 52 -0.96 12.25 5.42
N SER A 53 0.32 12.06 5.10
CA SER A 53 1.41 12.90 5.61
C SER A 53 1.68 14.16 4.77
N SER A 54 1.24 14.21 3.51
CA SER A 54 1.55 15.34 2.61
C SER A 54 0.35 15.78 1.79
N ARG A 55 -0.10 17.02 2.01
CA ARG A 55 -1.17 17.65 1.22
C ARG A 55 -0.80 17.72 -0.27
N THR A 56 0.46 17.98 -0.59
CA THR A 56 0.98 18.03 -1.96
C THR A 56 0.83 16.68 -2.67
N PHE A 57 1.06 15.57 -1.96
CA PHE A 57 0.92 14.23 -2.53
C PHE A 57 -0.55 13.85 -2.77
N ARG A 58 -1.45 14.28 -1.87
CA ARG A 58 -2.91 14.14 -2.08
C ARG A 58 -3.35 14.88 -3.33
N GLN A 59 -2.86 16.09 -3.53
CA GLN A 59 -3.17 16.90 -4.71
C GLN A 59 -2.76 16.18 -5.99
N ALA A 60 -1.53 15.65 -6.05
CA ALA A 60 -1.02 14.92 -7.21
C ALA A 60 -1.82 13.64 -7.52
N ILE A 61 -2.28 12.91 -6.50
CA ILE A 61 -3.13 11.72 -6.67
C ILE A 61 -4.51 12.10 -7.22
N ILE A 62 -5.12 13.15 -6.69
CA ILE A 62 -6.41 13.66 -7.18
C ILE A 62 -6.28 14.10 -8.63
N GLU A 63 -5.22 14.84 -8.98
CA GLU A 63 -4.96 15.27 -10.35
C GLU A 63 -4.76 14.08 -11.30
N THR A 64 -4.00 13.07 -10.88
CA THR A 64 -3.77 11.85 -11.66
C THR A 64 -5.08 11.07 -11.88
N LEU A 65 -5.90 10.92 -10.83
CA LEU A 65 -7.21 10.26 -10.91
C LEU A 65 -8.19 11.03 -11.78
N CYS A 66 -8.24 12.36 -11.66
CA CYS A 66 -9.06 13.22 -12.53
C CYS A 66 -8.61 13.19 -13.99
N CYS A 67 -7.30 13.07 -14.25
CA CYS A 67 -6.78 12.88 -15.60
C CYS A 67 -7.24 11.53 -16.18
N PHE A 68 -7.13 10.44 -15.41
CA PHE A 68 -7.60 9.11 -15.82
C PHE A 68 -9.09 9.07 -16.16
N THR A 69 -9.94 9.69 -15.35
CA THR A 69 -11.40 9.73 -15.61
C THR A 69 -11.74 10.57 -16.84
N ARG A 70 -11.08 11.72 -17.05
CA ARG A 70 -11.24 12.53 -18.27
C ARG A 70 -10.78 11.80 -19.52
N LEU A 71 -9.64 11.10 -19.47
CA LEU A 71 -9.14 10.31 -20.59
C LEU A 71 -10.08 9.14 -20.92
N ARG A 72 -10.67 8.49 -19.91
CA ARG A 72 -11.69 7.45 -20.09
C ARG A 72 -12.95 8.00 -20.77
N SER A 73 -13.45 9.16 -20.33
CA SER A 73 -14.62 9.81 -20.92
C SER A 73 -14.37 10.23 -22.38
N ARG A 74 -13.19 10.80 -22.69
CA ARG A 74 -12.80 11.15 -24.06
C ARG A 74 -12.70 9.93 -24.98
N LYS A 75 -12.13 8.82 -24.51
CA LYS A 75 -12.10 7.57 -25.27
C LYS A 75 -13.51 7.06 -25.55
N HIS A 76 -14.39 7.04 -24.53
CA HIS A 76 -15.76 6.59 -24.69
C HIS A 76 -16.54 7.43 -25.71
N LEU A 77 -16.45 8.76 -25.61
CA LEU A 77 -17.05 9.66 -26.59
C LEU A 77 -16.52 9.37 -28.00
N ARG A 78 -15.20 9.22 -28.17
CA ARG A 78 -14.59 8.94 -29.47
C ARG A 78 -15.04 7.60 -30.09
N TYR A 79 -15.19 6.54 -29.29
CA TYR A 79 -15.80 5.29 -29.75
C TYR A 79 -17.25 5.48 -30.19
N GLN A 80 -18.00 6.31 -29.47
CA GLN A 80 -19.42 6.54 -29.75
C GLN A 80 -19.67 7.39 -31.00
N TRP A 81 -18.74 8.28 -31.37
CA TRP A 81 -18.76 8.99 -32.65
C TRP A 81 -18.41 8.06 -33.82
N SER A 82 -17.39 7.21 -33.66
CA SER A 82 -16.96 6.25 -34.69
C SER A 82 -17.99 5.17 -35.07
N LEU A 83 -19.03 4.96 -34.26
CA LEU A 83 -20.12 4.01 -34.53
C LEU A 83 -21.34 4.68 -35.16
N ARG A 84 -21.31 6.01 -35.31
CA ARG A 84 -22.41 6.82 -35.83
C ARG A 84 -22.16 7.29 -37.28
N ASP A 85 -20.93 7.14 -37.75
CA ASP A 85 -20.49 7.25 -39.15
C ASP A 85 -20.47 5.85 -39.80
#